data_AF-A0A3D5VCA9-F1
#
_entry.id   AF-A0A3D5VCA9-F1
#
_cell.length_a   1.000
_cell.length_b   1.000
_cell.length_c   1.000
_cell.angle_alpha   90.00
_cell.angle_beta   90.00
_cell.angle_gamma   90.00
#
_symmetry.space_group_name_H-M   'P 1'
#
loop_
_entity.id
_entity.type
_entity.pdbx_description
1 polymer ?
#
loop_
_entity_poly.entity_id
_entity_poly.type
_entity_poly.pdbx_seq_one_letter_code
_entity_poly.pdbx_strand_id
1 'polypeptide(L)'
;MNEYHHPYPNYKVISDLLKKICLEDFWFYSQLDNSQKAIDELLEILNQLLQKVDAEYNNILHTFLKLMTQINNQQNLQRGLEILQQNYSEKYLPNSAYFRNYLSKLEANAAFQKQAIALTQKIIQAMLIFWQKNSKIERWYQKNRKLFSKDYSEVVEKIGEKFFQEKLADLRKASTWEQLKQIPLYNDVANLFRQLTNEFSHSIEKIYFLFYLLHLPGMKKLNNHLLWDMNRLLAIVKNELNHDEMLKFLHNIFNLFAEFKQEYTGTVLDCVSTLGKEIISLEEKELIDYFVEKLIDMGFVDPGKVGITEDWQLEVDPNHIKNIRVWMELIELEPYKLQKLLSALIINLRIGGIFISDTDLFQRDITKLLNSRMAPLFKQVKQLCRS
;
A
#
# COMPACT_ATOMS: atom_id res chain seq x y z
N MET A 1 22.75 -12.81 -20.78
CA MET A 1 23.39 -11.61 -21.36
C MET A 1 22.60 -11.01 -22.53
N ASN A 2 21.98 -11.80 -23.42
CA ASN A 2 21.21 -11.25 -24.56
C ASN A 2 20.06 -10.32 -24.15
N GLU A 3 19.34 -10.63 -23.06
CA GLU A 3 18.26 -9.77 -22.54
C GLU A 3 18.77 -8.45 -21.92
N TYR A 4 19.95 -8.47 -21.29
CA TYR A 4 20.56 -7.30 -20.65
C TYR A 4 21.02 -6.24 -21.66
N HIS A 5 21.35 -6.68 -22.88
CA HIS A 5 21.76 -5.81 -23.99
C HIS A 5 20.63 -5.55 -25.00
N HIS A 6 19.40 -6.01 -24.70
CA HIS A 6 18.25 -5.79 -25.58
C HIS A 6 17.82 -4.30 -25.56
N PRO A 7 17.31 -3.72 -26.67
CA PRO A 7 16.84 -2.32 -26.70
C PRO A 7 15.67 -2.05 -25.75
N TYR A 8 14.87 -3.09 -25.47
CA TYR A 8 13.75 -3.07 -24.54
C TYR A 8 13.91 -4.23 -23.54
N PRO A 9 14.75 -4.06 -22.52
CA PRO A 9 15.09 -5.16 -21.60
C PRO A 9 13.93 -5.47 -20.66
N ASN A 10 13.57 -6.75 -20.52
CA ASN A 10 12.66 -7.18 -19.47
C ASN A 10 13.39 -7.26 -18.12
N TYR A 11 13.28 -6.18 -17.33
CA TYR A 11 14.01 -6.07 -16.06
C TYR A 11 13.60 -7.11 -15.01
N LYS A 12 12.39 -7.65 -15.07
CA LYS A 12 11.95 -8.73 -14.18
C LYS A 12 12.72 -10.01 -14.49
N VAL A 13 12.80 -10.39 -15.77
CA VAL A 13 13.61 -11.53 -16.23
C VAL A 13 15.09 -11.34 -15.89
N ILE A 14 15.63 -10.13 -16.08
CA ILE A 14 17.02 -9.81 -15.74
C ILE A 14 17.27 -9.96 -14.23
N SER A 15 16.39 -9.42 -13.39
CA SER A 15 16.45 -9.52 -11.93
C SER A 15 16.43 -10.97 -11.45
N ASP A 16 15.53 -11.79 -12.01
CA ASP A 16 15.42 -13.22 -11.67
C ASP A 16 16.65 -14.02 -12.10
N LEU A 17 17.16 -13.78 -13.31
CA LEU A 17 18.39 -14.42 -13.80
C LEU A 17 19.60 -14.00 -12.96
N LEU A 18 19.71 -12.73 -12.59
CA LEU A 18 20.80 -12.26 -11.72
C LEU A 18 20.73 -12.85 -10.33
N LYS A 19 19.54 -12.95 -9.76
CA LYS A 19 19.35 -13.63 -8.48
C LYS A 19 19.83 -15.07 -8.54
N LYS A 20 19.53 -15.80 -9.62
CA LYS A 20 20.03 -17.16 -9.83
C LYS A 20 21.56 -17.18 -9.93
N ILE A 21 22.14 -16.37 -10.80
CA ILE A 21 23.60 -16.31 -11.02
C ILE A 21 24.35 -15.95 -9.72
N CYS A 22 23.89 -14.90 -9.04
CA CYS A 22 24.56 -14.34 -7.87
C CYS A 22 24.38 -15.15 -6.60
N LEU A 23 23.34 -15.99 -6.50
CA LEU A 23 23.01 -16.68 -5.25
C LEU A 23 23.01 -18.21 -5.35
N GLU A 24 22.46 -18.76 -6.43
CA GLU A 24 22.33 -20.22 -6.64
C GLU A 24 23.58 -20.78 -7.33
N ASP A 25 24.06 -20.09 -8.37
CA ASP A 25 25.22 -20.52 -9.15
C ASP A 25 26.54 -19.93 -8.63
N PHE A 26 26.52 -19.17 -7.53
CA PHE A 26 27.70 -18.47 -7.00
C PHE A 26 28.89 -19.40 -6.72
N TRP A 27 28.61 -20.62 -6.24
CA TRP A 27 29.63 -21.62 -5.93
C TRP A 27 30.53 -21.90 -7.15
N PHE A 28 29.97 -21.91 -8.36
CA PHE A 28 30.70 -22.16 -9.61
C PHE A 28 31.70 -21.04 -9.87
N TYR A 29 31.27 -19.78 -9.78
CA TYR A 29 32.13 -18.62 -10.01
C TYR A 29 33.20 -18.46 -8.93
N SER A 30 32.89 -18.84 -7.70
CA SER A 30 33.83 -18.76 -6.57
C SER A 30 35.02 -19.73 -6.69
N GLN A 31 34.88 -20.79 -7.49
CA GLN A 31 35.91 -21.82 -7.69
C GLN A 31 36.84 -21.54 -8.88
N LEU A 32 36.57 -20.50 -9.67
CA LEU A 32 37.38 -20.17 -10.84
C LEU A 32 38.73 -19.56 -10.43
N ASP A 33 39.78 -19.83 -11.23
CA ASP A 33 41.11 -19.22 -11.05
C ASP A 33 41.07 -17.68 -11.07
N ASN A 34 40.11 -17.12 -11.83
CA ASN A 34 39.85 -15.67 -11.91
C ASN A 34 38.58 -15.25 -11.14
N SER A 35 38.20 -15.97 -10.08
CA SER A 35 36.98 -15.73 -9.29
C SER A 35 36.81 -14.27 -8.85
N GLN A 36 37.90 -13.60 -8.47
CA GLN A 36 37.88 -12.19 -8.06
C GLN A 36 37.33 -11.27 -9.17
N LYS A 37 37.79 -11.44 -10.42
CA LYS A 37 37.31 -10.66 -11.56
C LYS A 37 35.85 -10.97 -11.87
N ALA A 38 35.46 -12.25 -11.81
CA ALA A 38 34.07 -12.65 -12.03
C ALA A 38 33.12 -12.00 -11.02
N ILE A 39 33.52 -11.94 -9.74
CA ILE A 39 32.72 -11.27 -8.69
C ILE A 39 32.68 -9.76 -8.91
N ASP A 40 33.78 -9.12 -9.30
CA ASP A 40 33.80 -7.69 -9.61
C ASP A 40 32.84 -7.32 -10.74
N GLU A 41 32.77 -8.13 -11.81
CA GLU A 41 31.81 -7.95 -12.90
C GLU A 41 30.36 -8.08 -12.40
N LEU A 42 30.06 -9.07 -11.55
CA LEU A 42 28.73 -9.22 -10.95
C LEU A 42 28.34 -8.01 -10.09
N LEU A 43 29.27 -7.50 -9.28
CA LEU A 43 29.07 -6.31 -8.47
C LEU A 43 28.80 -5.07 -9.34
N GLU A 44 29.52 -4.92 -10.45
CA GLU A 44 29.35 -3.79 -11.37
C GLU A 44 28.02 -3.87 -12.14
N ILE A 45 27.60 -5.06 -12.57
CA ILE A 45 26.27 -5.25 -13.20
C ILE A 45 25.16 -4.83 -12.24
N LEU A 46 25.23 -5.29 -10.97
CA LEU A 46 24.24 -4.91 -9.97
C LEU A 46 24.29 -3.41 -9.64
N ASN A 47 25.47 -2.81 -9.57
CA ASN A 47 25.65 -1.36 -9.39
C ASN A 47 24.91 -0.56 -10.48
N GLN A 48 25.14 -0.91 -11.75
CA GLN A 48 24.49 -0.24 -12.87
C GLN A 48 22.96 -0.39 -12.84
N LEU A 49 22.47 -1.58 -12.44
CA LEU A 49 21.04 -1.82 -12.32
C LEU A 49 20.40 -1.05 -11.18
N LEU A 50 21.06 -0.95 -10.01
CA LEU A 50 20.60 -0.11 -8.90
C LEU A 50 20.44 1.37 -9.29
N GLN A 51 21.27 1.86 -10.22
CA GLN A 51 21.22 3.24 -10.70
C GLN A 51 20.12 3.47 -11.75
N LYS A 52 19.79 2.47 -12.56
CA LYS A 52 18.95 2.62 -13.76
C LYS A 52 17.53 2.08 -13.63
N VAL A 53 17.28 1.14 -12.71
CA VAL A 53 16.04 0.35 -12.70
C VAL A 53 15.22 0.59 -11.44
N ASP A 54 14.03 1.17 -11.62
CA ASP A 54 13.09 1.43 -10.52
C ASP A 54 12.12 0.27 -10.24
N ALA A 55 11.56 -0.35 -11.29
CA ALA A 55 10.52 -1.37 -11.15
C ALA A 55 10.96 -2.61 -10.33
N GLU A 56 12.25 -2.94 -10.38
CA GLU A 56 12.85 -4.11 -9.72
C GLU A 56 13.90 -3.74 -8.64
N TYR A 57 13.97 -2.45 -8.27
CA TYR A 57 15.02 -1.92 -7.40
C TYR A 57 15.22 -2.73 -6.11
N ASN A 58 14.11 -3.08 -5.44
CA ASN A 58 14.17 -3.85 -4.19
C ASN A 58 14.74 -5.25 -4.41
N ASN A 59 14.34 -5.94 -5.48
CA ASN A 59 14.83 -7.29 -5.79
C ASN A 59 16.32 -7.29 -6.13
N ILE A 60 16.77 -6.29 -6.90
CA ILE A 60 18.19 -6.07 -7.22
C ILE A 60 18.98 -5.79 -5.94
N LEU A 61 18.52 -4.85 -5.10
CA LEU A 61 19.18 -4.50 -3.83
C LEU A 61 19.25 -5.70 -2.88
N HIS A 62 18.18 -6.48 -2.77
CA HIS A 62 18.16 -7.67 -1.93
C HIS A 62 19.12 -8.74 -2.43
N THR A 63 19.22 -8.90 -3.76
CA THR A 63 20.20 -9.79 -4.39
C THR A 63 21.62 -9.32 -4.10
N PHE A 64 21.90 -8.02 -4.22
CA PHE A 64 23.18 -7.42 -3.87
C PHE A 64 23.57 -7.72 -2.41
N LEU A 65 22.69 -7.42 -1.47
CA LEU A 65 22.96 -7.63 -0.04
C LEU A 65 23.18 -9.11 0.31
N LYS A 66 22.47 -10.03 -0.38
CA LYS A 66 22.68 -11.46 -0.20
C LYS A 66 24.02 -11.94 -0.79
N LEU A 67 24.36 -11.47 -2.00
CA LEU A 67 25.64 -11.77 -2.65
C LEU A 67 26.80 -11.37 -1.75
N MET A 68 26.74 -10.19 -1.13
CA MET A 68 27.74 -9.71 -0.18
C MET A 68 28.07 -10.73 0.92
N THR A 69 27.09 -11.53 1.36
CA THR A 69 27.30 -12.55 2.41
C THR A 69 27.96 -13.84 1.91
N GLN A 70 28.08 -14.03 0.60
CA GLN A 70 28.74 -15.17 -0.02
C GLN A 70 30.18 -14.86 -0.46
N ILE A 71 30.55 -13.57 -0.55
CA ILE A 71 31.90 -13.15 -0.95
C ILE A 71 32.89 -13.40 0.19
N ASN A 72 33.96 -14.14 -0.10
CA ASN A 72 35.02 -14.46 0.86
C ASN A 72 36.27 -13.56 0.73
N ASN A 73 36.48 -12.95 -0.44
CA ASN A 73 37.65 -12.11 -0.70
C ASN A 73 37.43 -10.66 -0.21
N GLN A 74 38.43 -10.12 0.49
CA GLN A 74 38.37 -8.79 1.11
C GLN A 74 38.23 -7.65 0.08
N GLN A 75 38.85 -7.73 -1.09
CA GLN A 75 38.81 -6.68 -2.10
C GLN A 75 37.40 -6.55 -2.71
N ASN A 76 36.77 -7.67 -3.07
CA ASN A 76 35.39 -7.65 -3.58
C ASN A 76 34.40 -7.18 -2.49
N LEU A 77 34.58 -7.58 -1.23
CA LEU A 77 33.77 -7.08 -0.10
C LEU A 77 33.91 -5.56 0.07
N GLN A 78 35.15 -5.04 0.02
CA GLN A 78 35.40 -3.61 0.10
C GLN A 78 34.69 -2.87 -1.04
N ARG A 79 34.84 -3.35 -2.28
CA ARG A 79 34.19 -2.80 -3.46
C ARG A 79 32.66 -2.80 -3.32
N GLY A 80 32.09 -3.89 -2.81
CA GLY A 80 30.66 -4.00 -2.59
C GLY A 80 30.12 -3.02 -1.56
N LEU A 81 30.85 -2.79 -0.46
CA LEU A 81 30.48 -1.75 0.52
C LEU A 81 30.59 -0.33 -0.07
N GLU A 82 31.60 -0.05 -0.88
CA GLU A 82 31.75 1.23 -1.58
C GLU A 82 30.57 1.48 -2.53
N ILE A 83 30.17 0.47 -3.30
CA ILE A 83 28.98 0.55 -4.18
C ILE A 83 27.74 0.87 -3.34
N LEU A 84 27.52 0.20 -2.21
CA LEU A 84 26.37 0.48 -1.35
C LEU A 84 26.39 1.90 -0.80
N GLN A 85 27.57 2.41 -0.42
CA GLN A 85 27.75 3.79 0.07
C GLN A 85 27.52 4.83 -1.03
N GLN A 86 28.00 4.58 -2.25
CA GLN A 86 27.83 5.45 -3.41
C GLN A 86 26.37 5.53 -3.86
N ASN A 87 25.64 4.42 -3.82
CA ASN A 87 24.22 4.34 -4.19
C ASN A 87 23.26 4.71 -3.05
N TYR A 88 23.77 5.27 -1.95
CA TYR A 88 22.92 5.68 -0.83
C TYR A 88 21.83 6.65 -1.30
N SER A 89 20.56 6.28 -1.05
CA SER A 89 19.39 7.07 -1.41
C SER A 89 18.23 6.81 -0.45
N GLU A 90 17.15 7.60 -0.54
CA GLU A 90 15.93 7.41 0.26
C GLU A 90 15.29 6.02 0.04
N LYS A 91 15.58 5.35 -1.08
CA LYS A 91 15.10 3.99 -1.38
C LYS A 91 15.68 2.93 -0.44
N TYR A 92 16.74 3.24 0.31
CA TYR A 92 17.28 2.34 1.34
C TYR A 92 16.43 2.31 2.61
N LEU A 93 15.65 3.35 2.91
CA LEU A 93 14.91 3.48 4.17
C LEU A 93 13.93 2.32 4.39
N PRO A 94 13.05 1.97 3.41
CA PRO A 94 12.17 0.82 3.53
C PRO A 94 12.89 -0.53 3.60
N ASN A 95 14.18 -0.55 3.23
CA ASN A 95 15.03 -1.75 3.19
C ASN A 95 15.99 -1.83 4.39
N SER A 96 15.83 -0.97 5.40
CA SER A 96 16.68 -0.92 6.60
C SER A 96 16.83 -2.28 7.30
N ALA A 97 15.78 -3.12 7.32
CA ALA A 97 15.84 -4.48 7.85
C ALA A 97 16.73 -5.41 7.03
N TYR A 98 16.71 -5.31 5.70
CA TYR A 98 17.59 -6.08 4.84
C TYR A 98 19.05 -5.68 5.06
N PHE A 99 19.35 -4.38 5.12
CA PHE A 99 20.70 -3.91 5.44
C PHE A 99 21.19 -4.49 6.78
N ARG A 100 20.42 -4.34 7.86
CA ARG A 100 20.79 -4.86 9.17
C ARG A 100 21.00 -6.39 9.14
N ASN A 101 20.07 -7.14 8.55
CA ASN A 101 20.08 -8.60 8.60
C ASN A 101 21.18 -9.25 7.75
N TYR A 102 21.58 -8.63 6.63
CA TYR A 102 22.60 -9.19 5.75
C TYR A 102 23.98 -8.64 6.07
N LEU A 103 24.13 -7.35 6.36
CA LEU A 103 25.43 -6.79 6.72
C LEU A 103 25.91 -7.25 8.10
N SER A 104 25.00 -7.61 9.02
CA SER A 104 25.42 -8.23 10.29
C SER A 104 26.10 -9.58 10.13
N LYS A 105 25.87 -10.28 9.01
CA LYS A 105 26.54 -11.57 8.73
C LYS A 105 28.01 -11.41 8.35
N LEU A 106 28.46 -10.18 8.07
CA LEU A 106 29.87 -9.86 7.80
C LEU A 106 30.69 -9.67 9.09
N GLU A 107 30.11 -9.95 10.27
CA GLU A 107 30.70 -9.74 11.59
C GLU A 107 32.03 -10.47 11.82
N ALA A 108 32.27 -11.59 11.13
CA ALA A 108 33.52 -12.35 11.24
C ALA A 108 34.77 -11.57 10.77
N ASN A 109 34.59 -10.44 10.06
CA ASN A 109 35.70 -9.63 9.58
C ASN A 109 35.68 -8.22 10.18
N ALA A 110 36.53 -8.02 11.19
CA ALA A 110 36.58 -6.80 12.01
C ALA A 110 36.76 -5.50 11.20
N ALA A 111 37.51 -5.55 10.07
CA ALA A 111 37.73 -4.38 9.21
C ALA A 111 36.42 -3.92 8.53
N PHE A 112 35.59 -4.86 8.08
CA PHE A 112 34.32 -4.57 7.42
C PHE A 112 33.19 -4.32 8.40
N GLN A 113 33.23 -4.95 9.58
CA GLN A 113 32.22 -4.79 10.62
C GLN A 113 31.98 -3.31 10.94
N LYS A 114 33.04 -2.53 11.13
CA LYS A 114 32.93 -1.09 11.43
C LYS A 114 32.26 -0.30 10.30
N GLN A 115 32.63 -0.57 9.05
CA GLN A 115 32.05 0.10 7.88
C GLN A 115 30.58 -0.29 7.67
N ALA A 116 30.26 -1.57 7.84
CA ALA A 116 28.91 -2.10 7.72
C ALA A 116 27.97 -1.56 8.80
N ILE A 117 28.45 -1.47 10.04
CA ILE A 117 27.74 -0.83 11.15
C ILE A 117 27.50 0.65 10.85
N ALA A 118 28.53 1.39 10.43
CA ALA A 118 28.41 2.81 10.12
C ALA A 118 27.40 3.10 8.99
N LEU A 119 27.42 2.30 7.91
CA LEU A 119 26.43 2.40 6.83
C LEU A 119 25.02 2.11 7.33
N THR A 120 24.84 1.05 8.12
CA THR A 120 23.53 0.68 8.68
C THR A 120 23.01 1.77 9.63
N GLN A 121 23.87 2.33 10.48
CA GLN A 121 23.53 3.44 11.35
C GLN A 121 23.07 4.67 10.56
N LYS A 122 23.78 5.03 9.49
CA LYS A 122 23.39 6.13 8.61
C LYS A 122 22.00 5.92 8.01
N ILE A 123 21.68 4.69 7.59
CA ILE A 123 20.37 4.33 7.05
C ILE A 123 19.28 4.43 8.13
N ILE A 124 19.51 3.84 9.31
CA ILE A 124 18.54 3.89 10.42
C ILE A 124 18.33 5.32 10.90
N GLN A 125 19.38 6.14 10.98
CA GLN A 125 19.29 7.54 11.36
C GLN A 125 18.41 8.32 10.37
N ALA A 126 18.67 8.18 9.08
CA ALA A 126 17.89 8.84 8.04
C ALA A 126 16.42 8.37 8.06
N MET A 127 16.19 7.09 8.33
CA MET A 127 14.85 6.52 8.48
C MET A 127 14.10 7.09 9.69
N LEU A 128 14.75 7.22 10.86
CA LEU A 128 14.14 7.84 12.04
C LEU A 128 13.79 9.31 11.80
N ILE A 129 14.72 10.06 11.19
CA ILE A 129 14.49 11.47 10.81
C ILE A 129 13.35 11.58 9.80
N PHE A 130 13.28 10.68 8.81
CA PHE A 130 12.20 10.63 7.84
C PHE A 130 10.84 10.45 8.52
N TRP A 131 10.70 9.50 9.45
CA TRP A 131 9.45 9.27 10.17
C TRP A 131 9.07 10.45 11.07
N GLN A 132 10.04 11.02 11.80
CA GLN A 132 9.83 12.19 12.64
C GLN A 132 9.36 13.40 11.83
N LYS A 133 10.04 13.67 10.70
CA LYS A 133 9.75 14.82 9.83
C LYS A 133 8.37 14.71 9.17
N ASN A 134 7.98 13.52 8.75
CA ASN A 134 6.75 13.33 7.98
C ASN A 134 5.52 13.06 8.85
N SER A 135 5.68 12.44 10.03
CA SER A 135 4.54 12.17 10.91
C SER A 135 4.00 13.45 11.53
N LYS A 136 4.83 14.19 12.29
CA LYS A 136 4.40 15.38 13.06
C LYS A 136 3.09 15.10 13.82
N ILE A 137 2.97 13.90 14.38
CA ILE A 137 1.72 13.34 14.90
C ILE A 137 1.10 14.23 15.97
N GLU A 138 1.90 14.81 16.87
CA GLU A 138 1.43 15.72 17.92
C GLU A 138 0.80 16.99 17.33
N ARG A 139 1.43 17.60 16.33
CA ARG A 139 0.89 18.78 15.63
C ARG A 139 -0.40 18.44 14.87
N TRP A 140 -0.43 17.28 14.22
CA TRP A 140 -1.66 16.80 13.58
C TRP A 140 -2.78 16.59 14.61
N TYR A 141 -2.48 15.95 15.73
CA TYR A 141 -3.45 15.67 16.78
C TYR A 141 -4.00 16.96 17.39
N GLN A 142 -3.14 17.92 17.72
CA GLN A 142 -3.56 19.23 18.23
C GLN A 142 -4.51 19.96 17.27
N LYS A 143 -4.21 19.96 15.96
CA LYS A 143 -5.08 20.56 14.94
C LYS A 143 -6.45 19.87 14.87
N ASN A 144 -6.49 18.56 15.08
CA ASN A 144 -7.68 17.72 14.94
C ASN A 144 -8.31 17.34 16.29
N ARG A 145 -7.90 17.95 17.41
CA ARG A 145 -8.31 17.57 18.77
C ARG A 145 -9.82 17.50 18.96
N LYS A 146 -10.56 18.36 18.25
CA LYS A 146 -12.04 18.44 18.27
C LYS A 146 -12.73 17.19 17.71
N LEU A 147 -12.02 16.36 16.95
CA LEU A 147 -12.53 15.11 16.39
C LEU A 147 -12.48 13.93 17.39
N PHE A 148 -11.93 14.16 18.58
CA PHE A 148 -11.70 13.13 19.60
C PHE A 148 -12.50 13.45 20.87
N SER A 149 -13.17 12.45 21.43
CA SER A 149 -14.03 12.57 22.62
C SER A 149 -13.24 12.87 23.88
N LYS A 150 -12.00 12.39 23.98
CA LYS A 150 -11.09 12.60 25.11
C LYS A 150 -9.68 12.95 24.67
N ASP A 151 -8.84 13.29 25.65
CA ASP A 151 -7.46 13.65 25.41
C ASP A 151 -6.61 12.38 25.20
N TYR A 152 -5.94 12.33 24.06
CA TYR A 152 -5.04 11.26 23.63
C TYR A 152 -3.62 11.79 23.45
N SER A 153 -3.28 12.95 24.02
CA SER A 153 -1.93 13.52 23.95
C SER A 153 -0.88 12.51 24.42
N GLU A 154 -1.08 11.87 25.57
CA GLU A 154 -0.17 10.82 26.07
C GLU A 154 -0.06 9.61 25.13
N VAL A 155 -1.15 9.24 24.44
CA VAL A 155 -1.15 8.14 23.47
C VAL A 155 -0.31 8.53 22.25
N VAL A 156 -0.52 9.72 21.71
CA VAL A 156 0.19 10.25 20.55
C VAL A 156 1.68 10.46 20.85
N GLU A 157 2.03 10.90 22.07
CA GLU A 157 3.40 11.08 22.54
C GLU A 157 4.22 9.77 22.55
N LYS A 158 3.58 8.60 22.68
CA LYS A 158 4.25 7.27 22.62
C LYS A 158 5.11 7.09 21.36
N ILE A 159 4.70 7.72 20.26
CA ILE A 159 5.42 7.72 18.97
C ILE A 159 5.61 9.15 18.42
N GLY A 160 5.66 10.12 19.34
CA GLY A 160 5.82 11.54 19.05
C GLY A 160 7.28 11.99 18.93
N GLU A 161 7.53 13.28 19.05
CA GLU A 161 8.87 13.85 18.89
C GLU A 161 9.88 13.24 19.87
N LYS A 162 9.49 13.11 21.14
CA LYS A 162 10.33 12.54 22.20
C LYS A 162 10.80 11.12 21.88
N PHE A 163 9.90 10.26 21.40
CA PHE A 163 10.24 8.89 20.99
C PHE A 163 11.36 8.88 19.94
N PHE A 164 11.24 9.69 18.88
CA PHE A 164 12.27 9.73 17.83
C PHE A 164 13.59 10.32 18.34
N GLN A 165 13.55 11.35 19.19
CA GLN A 165 14.76 11.92 19.81
C GLN A 165 15.49 10.89 20.68
N GLU A 166 14.76 10.11 21.48
CA GLU A 166 15.30 9.03 22.29
C GLU A 166 15.94 7.94 21.41
N LYS A 167 15.25 7.48 20.36
CA LYS A 167 15.82 6.46 19.44
C LYS A 167 17.02 6.97 18.65
N LEU A 168 17.07 8.25 18.31
CA LEU A 168 18.26 8.86 17.71
C LEU A 168 19.42 8.93 18.72
N ALA A 169 19.16 9.19 20.00
CA ALA A 169 20.17 9.17 21.05
C ALA A 169 20.70 7.75 21.33
N ASP A 170 19.81 6.75 21.38
CA ASP A 170 20.16 5.34 21.51
C ASP A 170 21.04 4.89 20.32
N LEU A 171 20.67 5.28 19.10
CA LEU A 171 21.43 4.96 17.88
C LEU A 171 22.85 5.53 17.89
N ARG A 172 23.05 6.75 18.44
CA ARG A 172 24.39 7.37 18.57
C ARG A 172 25.30 6.62 19.54
N LYS A 173 24.72 5.97 20.55
CA LYS A 173 25.46 5.16 21.54
C LYS A 173 25.71 3.74 21.06
N ALA A 174 24.91 3.26 20.09
CA ALA A 174 25.09 1.94 19.53
C ALA A 174 26.43 1.85 18.77
N SER A 175 27.19 0.80 19.02
CA SER A 175 28.47 0.48 18.38
C SER A 175 28.58 -0.98 17.96
N THR A 176 27.60 -1.80 18.34
CA THR A 176 27.54 -3.24 18.04
C THR A 176 26.22 -3.60 17.35
N TRP A 177 26.20 -4.74 16.65
CA TRP A 177 24.97 -5.26 16.03
C TRP A 177 23.88 -5.54 17.05
N GLU A 178 24.22 -6.04 18.24
CA GLU A 178 23.26 -6.29 19.32
C GLU A 178 22.55 -5.01 19.79
N GLN A 179 23.28 -3.90 19.87
CA GLN A 179 22.69 -2.60 20.21
C GLN A 179 21.81 -2.08 19.06
N LEU A 180 22.21 -2.25 17.80
CA LEU A 180 21.40 -1.86 16.64
C LEU A 180 20.12 -2.69 16.47
N LYS A 181 20.09 -3.93 16.98
CA LYS A 181 18.87 -4.75 16.99
C LYS A 181 17.76 -4.15 17.86
N GLN A 182 18.12 -3.37 18.89
CA GLN A 182 17.16 -2.73 19.80
C GLN A 182 16.50 -1.47 19.22
N ILE A 183 17.02 -0.94 18.11
CA ILE A 183 16.46 0.23 17.44
C ILE A 183 15.36 -0.23 16.46
N PRO A 184 14.15 0.36 16.52
CA PRO A 184 13.08 0.03 15.58
C PRO A 184 13.48 0.41 14.15
N LEU A 185 13.11 -0.44 13.20
CA LEU A 185 13.32 -0.22 11.77
C LEU A 185 12.04 0.26 11.08
N TYR A 186 12.11 0.40 9.75
CA TYR A 186 11.07 1.08 8.98
C TYR A 186 9.69 0.46 9.16
N ASN A 187 9.61 -0.86 9.06
CA ASN A 187 8.35 -1.59 9.22
C ASN A 187 7.92 -1.66 10.70
N ASP A 188 8.87 -1.65 11.64
CA ASP A 188 8.56 -1.62 13.07
C ASP A 188 7.85 -0.30 13.42
N VAL A 189 8.38 0.83 12.95
CA VAL A 189 7.76 2.15 13.13
C VAL A 189 6.39 2.21 12.45
N ALA A 190 6.26 1.73 11.21
CA ALA A 190 4.97 1.65 10.52
C ALA A 190 3.93 0.83 11.31
N ASN A 191 4.35 -0.30 11.89
CA ASN A 191 3.51 -1.15 12.73
C ASN A 191 3.14 -0.47 14.04
N LEU A 192 4.06 0.27 14.69
CA LEU A 192 3.76 1.06 15.88
C LEU A 192 2.68 2.11 15.60
N PHE A 193 2.79 2.85 14.48
CA PHE A 193 1.74 3.78 14.04
C PHE A 193 0.40 3.07 13.84
N ARG A 194 0.37 1.95 13.12
CA ARG A 194 -0.87 1.21 12.87
C ARG A 194 -1.47 0.68 14.18
N GLN A 195 -0.67 0.15 15.09
CA GLN A 195 -1.10 -0.37 16.39
C GLN A 195 -1.69 0.71 17.29
N LEU A 196 -1.20 1.95 17.19
CA LEU A 196 -1.74 3.09 17.95
C LEU A 196 -3.24 3.32 17.68
N THR A 197 -3.75 2.89 16.52
CA THR A 197 -5.19 2.91 16.20
C THR A 197 -6.02 2.20 17.28
N ASN A 198 -5.48 1.15 17.91
CA ASN A 198 -6.22 0.39 18.93
C ASN A 198 -6.40 1.14 20.26
N GLU A 199 -5.63 2.20 20.49
CA GLU A 199 -5.67 3.01 21.70
C GLU A 199 -6.82 4.04 21.70
N PHE A 200 -7.39 4.33 20.52
CA PHE A 200 -8.58 5.18 20.40
C PHE A 200 -9.83 4.41 20.80
N SER A 201 -10.78 5.09 21.45
CA SER A 201 -11.91 4.44 22.10
C SER A 201 -13.04 4.17 21.10
N HIS A 202 -13.32 5.16 20.25
CA HIS A 202 -14.44 5.11 19.30
C HIS A 202 -13.98 4.75 17.89
N SER A 203 -14.83 4.07 17.14
CA SER A 203 -14.60 3.66 15.76
C SER A 203 -14.38 4.86 14.85
N ILE A 204 -15.12 5.96 15.06
CA ILE A 204 -14.92 7.19 14.31
C ILE A 204 -13.54 7.81 14.53
N GLU A 205 -13.05 7.82 15.77
CA GLU A 205 -11.71 8.34 16.10
C GLU A 205 -10.61 7.52 15.43
N LYS A 206 -10.79 6.19 15.41
CA LYS A 206 -9.93 5.26 14.69
C LYS A 206 -9.92 5.54 13.19
N ILE A 207 -11.08 5.80 12.59
CA ILE A 207 -11.18 6.17 11.17
C ILE A 207 -10.40 7.45 10.90
N TYR A 208 -10.57 8.51 11.71
CA TYR A 208 -9.82 9.76 11.54
C TYR A 208 -8.30 9.57 11.68
N PHE A 209 -7.88 8.69 12.58
CA PHE A 209 -6.47 8.35 12.70
C PHE A 209 -5.96 7.54 11.49
N LEU A 210 -6.73 6.59 10.99
CA LEU A 210 -6.40 5.85 9.76
C LEU A 210 -6.31 6.77 8.53
N PHE A 211 -7.15 7.81 8.45
CA PHE A 211 -7.03 8.85 7.40
C PHE A 211 -5.67 9.52 7.47
N TYR A 212 -5.24 9.91 8.65
CA TYR A 212 -3.91 10.48 8.84
C TYR A 212 -2.80 9.50 8.42
N LEU A 213 -2.91 8.23 8.81
CA LEU A 213 -1.92 7.21 8.41
C LEU A 213 -1.84 7.02 6.90
N LEU A 214 -2.97 7.04 6.18
CA LEU A 214 -3.01 6.94 4.73
C LEU A 214 -2.27 8.08 4.01
N HIS A 215 -2.16 9.25 4.66
CA HIS A 215 -1.43 10.39 4.14
C HIS A 215 0.06 10.38 4.47
N LEU A 216 0.53 9.45 5.30
CA LEU A 216 1.95 9.34 5.62
C LEU A 216 2.71 8.62 4.49
N PRO A 217 3.74 9.25 3.89
CA PRO A 217 4.56 8.59 2.87
C PRO A 217 5.15 7.26 3.34
N GLY A 218 5.46 7.18 4.64
CA GLY A 218 5.96 5.98 5.30
C GLY A 218 5.03 4.76 5.22
N MET A 219 3.72 5.00 5.13
CA MET A 219 2.66 4.00 5.18
C MET A 219 2.20 3.52 3.80
N LYS A 220 2.71 4.07 2.69
CA LYS A 220 2.20 3.79 1.33
C LYS A 220 2.05 2.30 1.02
N LYS A 221 3.03 1.47 1.40
CA LYS A 221 2.98 0.00 1.19
C LYS A 221 1.88 -0.70 2.00
N LEU A 222 1.39 -0.06 3.06
CA LEU A 222 0.32 -0.56 3.92
C LEU A 222 -1.05 0.04 3.59
N ASN A 223 -1.18 0.92 2.59
CA ASN A 223 -2.44 1.59 2.27
C ASN A 223 -3.61 0.63 2.08
N ASN A 224 -3.41 -0.48 1.38
CA ASN A 224 -4.41 -1.55 1.29
C ASN A 224 -4.84 -2.02 2.69
N HIS A 225 -3.90 -2.43 3.54
CA HIS A 225 -4.22 -2.87 4.90
C HIS A 225 -4.94 -1.81 5.74
N LEU A 226 -4.56 -0.54 5.60
CA LEU A 226 -5.23 0.57 6.30
C LEU A 226 -6.67 0.80 5.80
N LEU A 227 -6.90 0.69 4.49
CA LEU A 227 -8.26 0.75 3.92
C LEU A 227 -9.10 -0.46 4.36
N TRP A 228 -8.50 -1.64 4.47
CA TRP A 228 -9.16 -2.83 5.03
C TRP A 228 -9.53 -2.64 6.52
N ASP A 229 -8.62 -2.10 7.33
CA ASP A 229 -8.90 -1.77 8.74
C ASP A 229 -10.03 -0.75 8.84
N MET A 230 -10.02 0.26 7.97
CA MET A 230 -11.07 1.28 7.89
C MET A 230 -12.41 0.68 7.50
N ASN A 231 -12.45 -0.20 6.49
CA ASN A 231 -13.68 -0.87 6.06
C ASN A 231 -14.38 -1.58 7.22
N ARG A 232 -13.61 -2.26 8.09
CA ARG A 232 -14.16 -2.93 9.28
C ARG A 232 -14.80 -1.95 10.27
N LEU A 233 -14.26 -0.74 10.40
CA LEU A 233 -14.78 0.29 11.29
C LEU A 233 -16.02 0.98 10.70
N LEU A 234 -16.11 1.12 9.38
CA LEU A 234 -17.29 1.68 8.70
C LEU A 234 -18.57 0.88 9.03
N ALA A 235 -18.45 -0.43 9.20
CA ALA A 235 -19.58 -1.30 9.54
C ALA A 235 -20.24 -1.00 10.90
N ILE A 236 -19.56 -0.26 11.79
CA ILE A 236 -20.05 0.03 13.15
C ILE A 236 -20.15 1.52 13.46
N VAL A 237 -19.75 2.39 12.52
CA VAL A 237 -19.67 3.84 12.73
C VAL A 237 -21.03 4.49 12.98
N LYS A 238 -22.11 3.91 12.43
CA LYS A 238 -23.48 4.45 12.60
C LYS A 238 -23.95 4.49 14.05
N ASN A 239 -23.38 3.65 14.92
CA ASN A 239 -23.76 3.58 16.32
C ASN A 239 -23.13 4.71 17.16
N GLU A 240 -22.23 5.50 16.58
CA GLU A 240 -21.44 6.51 17.28
C GLU A 240 -21.73 7.94 16.84
N LEU A 241 -22.50 8.15 15.77
CA LEU A 241 -22.73 9.46 15.15
C LEU A 241 -24.21 9.81 15.13
N ASN A 242 -24.52 11.07 15.44
CA ASN A 242 -25.85 11.63 15.14
C ASN A 242 -25.98 12.02 13.66
N HIS A 243 -27.18 12.46 13.27
CA HIS A 243 -27.49 12.86 11.89
C HIS A 243 -26.50 13.88 11.29
N ASP A 244 -26.28 15.01 11.97
CA ASP A 244 -25.42 16.09 11.47
C ASP A 244 -23.94 15.67 11.41
N GLU A 245 -23.51 14.86 12.38
CA GLU A 245 -22.18 14.27 12.39
C GLU A 245 -21.99 13.27 11.25
N MET A 246 -23.01 12.47 10.94
CA MET A 246 -23.00 11.52 9.83
C MET A 246 -22.89 12.25 8.48
N LEU A 247 -23.62 13.35 8.26
CA LEU A 247 -23.49 14.15 7.04
C LEU A 247 -22.06 14.67 6.83
N LYS A 248 -21.45 15.22 7.90
CA LYS A 248 -20.05 15.70 7.85
C LYS A 248 -19.08 14.53 7.62
N PHE A 249 -19.31 13.41 8.27
CA PHE A 249 -18.52 12.20 8.08
C PHE A 249 -18.58 11.71 6.63
N LEU A 250 -19.78 11.61 6.06
CA LEU A 250 -19.99 11.24 4.65
C LEU A 250 -19.23 12.16 3.70
N HIS A 251 -19.26 13.48 3.94
CA HIS A 251 -18.48 14.41 3.13
C HIS A 251 -16.98 14.07 3.15
N ASN A 252 -16.41 13.87 4.34
CA ASN A 252 -14.98 13.65 4.52
C ASN A 252 -14.52 12.28 3.98
N ILE A 253 -15.30 11.22 4.21
CA ILE A 253 -14.95 9.87 3.77
C ILE A 253 -15.00 9.73 2.24
N PHE A 254 -15.93 10.41 1.56
CA PHE A 254 -15.97 10.39 0.10
C PHE A 254 -14.82 11.18 -0.53
N ASN A 255 -14.37 12.28 0.10
CA ASN A 255 -13.15 12.97 -0.35
C ASN A 255 -11.93 12.03 -0.26
N LEU A 256 -11.79 11.29 0.85
CA LEU A 256 -10.75 10.28 0.96
C LEU A 256 -10.89 9.19 -0.11
N PHE A 257 -12.09 8.64 -0.30
CA PHE A 257 -12.31 7.61 -1.32
C PHE A 257 -11.91 8.09 -2.72
N ALA A 258 -12.21 9.34 -3.08
CA ALA A 258 -11.81 9.91 -4.36
C ALA A 258 -10.28 9.98 -4.52
N GLU A 259 -9.53 10.35 -3.46
CA GLU A 259 -8.06 10.39 -3.48
C GLU A 259 -7.43 9.02 -3.72
N PHE A 260 -8.01 7.95 -3.14
CA PHE A 260 -7.45 6.60 -3.21
C PHE A 260 -8.06 5.72 -4.32
N LYS A 261 -9.14 6.17 -4.98
CA LYS A 261 -9.87 5.37 -5.98
C LYS A 261 -9.00 4.92 -7.14
N GLN A 262 -8.03 5.71 -7.60
CA GLN A 262 -7.19 5.33 -8.75
C GLN A 262 -6.25 4.15 -8.47
N GLU A 263 -5.61 4.14 -7.29
CA GLU A 263 -4.60 3.13 -6.93
C GLU A 263 -5.23 1.94 -6.18
N TYR A 264 -6.38 2.14 -5.52
CA TYR A 264 -7.00 1.16 -4.61
C TYR A 264 -8.48 0.93 -4.87
N THR A 265 -8.92 1.01 -6.14
CA THR A 265 -10.34 0.97 -6.54
C THR A 265 -11.12 -0.16 -5.89
N GLY A 266 -10.58 -1.38 -5.92
CA GLY A 266 -11.25 -2.56 -5.36
C GLY A 266 -11.56 -2.40 -3.88
N THR A 267 -10.59 -1.97 -3.07
CA THR A 267 -10.78 -1.81 -1.62
C THR A 267 -11.70 -0.61 -1.31
N VAL A 268 -11.60 0.48 -2.08
CA VAL A 268 -12.51 1.62 -1.95
C VAL A 268 -13.96 1.22 -2.23
N LEU A 269 -14.21 0.39 -3.24
CA LEU A 269 -15.55 -0.15 -3.54
C LEU A 269 -16.10 -1.02 -2.41
N ASP A 270 -15.24 -1.77 -1.70
CA ASP A 270 -15.66 -2.52 -0.50
C ASP A 270 -16.07 -1.56 0.63
N CYS A 271 -15.28 -0.50 0.87
CA CYS A 271 -15.62 0.54 1.83
C CYS A 271 -16.95 1.22 1.51
N VAL A 272 -17.21 1.52 0.24
CA VAL A 272 -18.48 2.09 -0.23
C VAL A 272 -19.65 1.12 -0.01
N SER A 273 -19.49 -0.16 -0.33
CA SER A 273 -20.54 -1.18 -0.09
C SER A 273 -20.88 -1.25 1.40
N THR A 274 -19.87 -1.36 2.27
CA THR A 274 -20.07 -1.42 3.72
C THR A 274 -20.76 -0.17 4.25
N LEU A 275 -20.23 1.01 3.93
CA LEU A 275 -20.82 2.28 4.38
C LEU A 275 -22.24 2.46 3.85
N GLY A 276 -22.49 2.15 2.58
CA GLY A 276 -23.80 2.28 1.97
C GLY A 276 -24.85 1.41 2.67
N LYS A 277 -24.51 0.16 3.01
CA LYS A 277 -25.39 -0.73 3.80
C LYS A 277 -25.75 -0.11 5.14
N GLU A 278 -24.76 0.44 5.85
CA GLU A 278 -25.00 1.08 7.14
C GLU A 278 -25.89 2.33 7.01
N ILE A 279 -25.67 3.19 6.01
CA ILE A 279 -26.48 4.38 5.78
C ILE A 279 -27.92 4.03 5.38
N ILE A 280 -28.11 3.08 4.46
CA ILE A 280 -29.44 2.64 4.03
C ILE A 280 -30.23 2.08 5.22
N SER A 281 -29.56 1.37 6.14
CA SER A 281 -30.19 0.78 7.33
C SER A 281 -30.67 1.81 8.35
N LEU A 282 -30.21 3.06 8.29
CA LEU A 282 -30.72 4.15 9.14
C LEU A 282 -32.14 4.57 8.71
N GLU A 283 -32.54 4.24 7.49
CA GLU A 283 -33.82 4.62 6.87
C GLU A 283 -34.07 6.14 6.73
N GLU A 284 -33.09 6.97 7.09
CA GLU A 284 -33.14 8.43 7.01
C GLU A 284 -32.93 8.93 5.58
N LYS A 285 -33.98 9.50 5.00
CA LYS A 285 -33.99 9.89 3.58
C LYS A 285 -32.87 10.86 3.21
N GLU A 286 -32.60 11.87 4.03
CA GLU A 286 -31.57 12.88 3.74
C GLU A 286 -30.16 12.28 3.72
N LEU A 287 -29.84 11.38 4.65
CA LEU A 287 -28.55 10.68 4.67
C LEU A 287 -28.39 9.77 3.45
N ILE A 288 -29.45 9.05 3.07
CA ILE A 288 -29.46 8.17 1.90
C ILE A 288 -29.27 8.99 0.62
N ASP A 289 -30.03 10.08 0.46
CA ASP A 289 -29.96 10.95 -0.71
C ASP A 289 -28.56 11.57 -0.83
N TYR A 290 -27.99 12.07 0.28
CA TYR A 290 -26.63 12.61 0.31
C TYR A 290 -25.56 11.57 -0.02
N PHE A 291 -25.66 10.36 0.55
CA PHE A 291 -24.77 9.25 0.23
C PHE A 291 -24.82 8.89 -1.26
N VAL A 292 -26.02 8.78 -1.84
CA VAL A 292 -26.21 8.45 -3.26
C VAL A 292 -25.61 9.54 -4.15
N GLU A 293 -25.78 10.81 -3.80
CA GLU A 293 -25.15 11.92 -4.52
C GLU A 293 -23.64 11.79 -4.52
N LYS A 294 -23.02 11.57 -3.36
CA LYS A 294 -21.58 11.40 -3.26
C LYS A 294 -21.07 10.15 -3.97
N LEU A 295 -21.83 9.07 -3.96
CA LEU A 295 -21.50 7.85 -4.69
C LEU A 295 -21.50 8.08 -6.21
N ILE A 296 -22.49 8.81 -6.73
CA ILE A 296 -22.56 9.14 -8.16
C ILE A 296 -21.44 10.11 -8.53
N ASP A 297 -21.18 11.13 -7.71
CA ASP A 297 -20.11 12.12 -7.92
C ASP A 297 -18.71 11.48 -7.92
N MET A 298 -18.48 10.47 -7.06
CA MET A 298 -17.24 9.69 -7.04
C MET A 298 -16.99 8.97 -8.39
N GLY A 299 -18.04 8.79 -9.18
CA GLY A 299 -18.00 8.24 -10.53
C GLY A 299 -18.06 6.72 -10.59
N PHE A 300 -18.32 6.21 -11.78
CA PHE A 300 -18.38 4.79 -12.10
C PHE A 300 -17.03 4.28 -12.63
N VAL A 301 -16.79 2.98 -12.58
CA VAL A 301 -15.61 2.33 -13.16
C VAL A 301 -16.04 1.62 -14.43
N ASP A 302 -15.61 2.12 -15.58
CA ASP A 302 -15.87 1.53 -16.89
C ASP A 302 -14.84 0.43 -17.21
N PRO A 303 -15.14 -0.53 -18.12
CA PRO A 303 -14.19 -1.59 -18.51
C PRO A 303 -12.88 -1.07 -19.13
N GLY A 304 -12.83 0.21 -19.54
CA GLY A 304 -11.67 0.83 -20.16
C GLY A 304 -11.52 0.45 -21.64
N LYS A 305 -10.34 0.68 -22.21
CA LYS A 305 -10.03 0.23 -23.58
C LYS A 305 -9.79 -1.27 -23.55
N VAL A 306 -10.69 -2.04 -24.15
CA VAL A 306 -10.48 -3.47 -24.37
C VAL A 306 -9.30 -3.64 -25.34
N GLY A 307 -8.15 -4.00 -24.79
CA GLY A 307 -6.90 -4.22 -25.53
C GLY A 307 -6.44 -5.67 -25.46
N ILE A 308 -5.46 -6.04 -26.30
CA ILE A 308 -4.71 -7.28 -26.19
C ILE A 308 -3.29 -6.88 -25.77
N THR A 309 -2.81 -7.39 -24.63
CA THR A 309 -1.44 -7.17 -24.17
C THR A 309 -0.43 -7.88 -25.08
N GLU A 310 0.86 -7.58 -24.94
CA GLU A 310 1.94 -8.27 -25.67
C GLU A 310 1.92 -9.81 -25.45
N ASP A 311 1.35 -10.25 -24.33
CA ASP A 311 1.18 -11.66 -23.96
C ASP A 311 -0.17 -12.27 -24.39
N TRP A 312 -0.90 -11.64 -25.33
CA TRP A 312 -2.23 -12.05 -25.78
C TRP A 312 -3.30 -12.11 -24.67
N GLN A 313 -3.16 -11.31 -23.61
CA GLN A 313 -4.17 -11.20 -22.54
C GLN A 313 -5.08 -10.02 -22.77
N LEU A 314 -6.36 -10.16 -22.43
CA LEU A 314 -7.34 -9.09 -22.58
C LEU A 314 -7.15 -8.06 -21.46
N GLU A 315 -6.88 -6.81 -21.81
CA GLU A 315 -6.71 -5.69 -20.87
C GLU A 315 -8.07 -5.03 -20.62
N VAL A 316 -8.68 -5.34 -19.48
CA VAL A 316 -9.93 -4.74 -18.98
C VAL A 316 -9.77 -4.49 -17.49
N ASP A 317 -10.25 -3.34 -16.99
CA ASP A 317 -10.18 -3.04 -15.56
C ASP A 317 -11.06 -4.03 -14.77
N PRO A 318 -10.50 -4.95 -13.96
CA PRO A 318 -11.31 -5.94 -13.24
C PRO A 318 -12.30 -5.31 -12.24
N ASN A 319 -12.12 -4.04 -11.86
CA ASN A 319 -12.97 -3.36 -10.91
C ASN A 319 -14.30 -2.86 -11.52
N HIS A 320 -14.46 -2.86 -12.85
CA HIS A 320 -15.73 -2.42 -13.46
C HIS A 320 -16.89 -3.34 -13.06
N ILE A 321 -16.71 -4.68 -13.14
CA ILE A 321 -17.71 -5.65 -12.66
C ILE A 321 -17.94 -5.50 -11.15
N LYS A 322 -16.87 -5.27 -10.37
CA LYS A 322 -17.00 -5.04 -8.93
C LYS A 322 -17.85 -3.80 -8.64
N ASN A 323 -17.66 -2.71 -9.38
CA ASN A 323 -18.45 -1.49 -9.23
C ASN A 323 -19.93 -1.77 -9.52
N ILE A 324 -20.23 -2.49 -10.60
CA ILE A 324 -21.61 -2.85 -10.97
C ILE A 324 -22.26 -3.64 -9.83
N ARG A 325 -21.56 -4.66 -9.32
CA ARG A 325 -22.02 -5.49 -8.20
C ARG A 325 -22.30 -4.67 -6.96
N VAL A 326 -21.41 -3.76 -6.58
CA VAL A 326 -21.60 -2.89 -5.42
C VAL A 326 -22.84 -2.01 -5.59
N TRP A 327 -23.02 -1.38 -6.75
CA TRP A 327 -24.18 -0.53 -6.98
C TRP A 327 -25.49 -1.34 -7.00
N MET A 328 -25.50 -2.49 -7.66
CA MET A 328 -26.65 -3.41 -7.66
C MET A 328 -26.99 -3.89 -6.26
N GLU A 329 -25.99 -4.32 -5.48
CA GLU A 329 -26.18 -4.80 -4.12
C GLU A 329 -26.81 -3.73 -3.23
N LEU A 330 -26.38 -2.46 -3.35
CA LEU A 330 -27.00 -1.36 -2.62
C LEU A 330 -28.45 -1.15 -3.08
N ILE A 331 -28.69 -1.08 -4.39
CA ILE A 331 -30.04 -0.90 -4.97
C ILE A 331 -31.00 -2.00 -4.50
N GLU A 332 -30.54 -3.25 -4.41
CA GLU A 332 -31.34 -4.39 -3.94
C GLU A 332 -31.90 -4.21 -2.52
N LEU A 333 -31.19 -3.48 -1.65
CA LEU A 333 -31.61 -3.26 -0.26
C LEU A 333 -32.88 -2.41 -0.19
N GLU A 334 -32.88 -1.27 -0.87
CA GLU A 334 -33.98 -0.31 -0.86
C GLU A 334 -34.21 0.29 -2.26
N PRO A 335 -34.76 -0.48 -3.22
CA PRO A 335 -34.85 -0.05 -4.62
C PRO A 335 -35.59 1.28 -4.81
N TYR A 336 -36.61 1.52 -3.99
CA TYR A 336 -37.42 2.75 -4.04
C TYR A 336 -36.64 3.99 -3.62
N LYS A 337 -35.80 3.88 -2.59
CA LYS A 337 -34.98 5.00 -2.09
C LYS A 337 -33.76 5.23 -3.00
N LEU A 338 -33.33 4.21 -3.74
CA LEU A 338 -32.12 4.23 -4.56
C LEU A 338 -32.38 4.39 -6.07
N GLN A 339 -33.54 4.93 -6.47
CA GLN A 339 -33.89 5.15 -7.89
C GLN A 339 -32.88 6.01 -8.65
N LYS A 340 -32.30 7.01 -7.99
CA LYS A 340 -31.26 7.88 -8.57
C LYS A 340 -30.00 7.07 -8.90
N LEU A 341 -29.58 6.19 -8.00
CA LEU A 341 -28.44 5.28 -8.21
C LEU A 341 -28.74 4.26 -9.32
N LEU A 342 -29.94 3.68 -9.36
CA LEU A 342 -30.35 2.77 -10.44
C LEU A 342 -30.34 3.46 -11.80
N SER A 343 -30.82 4.70 -11.87
CA SER A 343 -30.81 5.48 -13.11
C SER A 343 -29.38 5.79 -13.56
N ALA A 344 -28.50 6.18 -12.63
CA ALA A 344 -27.09 6.40 -12.92
C ALA A 344 -26.41 5.10 -13.42
N LEU A 345 -26.70 3.96 -12.79
CA LEU A 345 -26.17 2.66 -13.22
C LEU A 345 -26.56 2.37 -14.67
N ILE A 346 -27.84 2.46 -15.01
CA ILE A 346 -28.33 2.20 -16.39
C ILE A 346 -27.63 3.11 -17.40
N ILE A 347 -27.46 4.39 -17.08
CA ILE A 347 -26.80 5.35 -17.97
C ILE A 347 -25.33 4.95 -18.17
N ASN A 348 -24.60 4.66 -17.09
CA ASN A 348 -23.19 4.27 -17.17
C ASN A 348 -23.00 2.98 -17.96
N LEU A 349 -23.85 1.96 -17.76
CA LEU A 349 -23.77 0.71 -18.51
C LEU A 349 -24.03 0.91 -20.01
N ARG A 350 -24.96 1.79 -20.37
CA ARG A 350 -25.24 2.09 -21.79
C ARG A 350 -24.12 2.86 -22.48
N ILE A 351 -23.43 3.73 -21.75
CA ILE A 351 -22.38 4.58 -22.30
C ILE A 351 -21.04 3.83 -22.33
N GLY A 352 -20.67 3.19 -21.21
CA GLY A 352 -19.39 2.52 -21.02
C GLY A 352 -19.36 1.05 -21.46
N GLY A 353 -20.53 0.42 -21.61
CA GLY A 353 -20.63 -1.02 -21.86
C GLY A 353 -20.23 -1.86 -20.64
N ILE A 354 -20.27 -3.18 -20.81
CA ILE A 354 -19.88 -4.16 -19.79
C ILE A 354 -19.04 -5.24 -20.47
N PHE A 355 -17.98 -5.69 -19.80
CA PHE A 355 -17.21 -6.85 -20.24
C PHE A 355 -17.34 -7.99 -19.22
N ILE A 356 -18.10 -9.03 -19.57
CA ILE A 356 -18.32 -10.20 -18.71
C ILE A 356 -17.56 -11.40 -19.31
N SER A 357 -16.69 -12.03 -18.53
CA SER A 357 -16.04 -13.27 -18.96
C SER A 357 -16.98 -14.47 -18.81
N ASP A 358 -16.81 -15.50 -19.64
CA ASP A 358 -17.65 -16.72 -19.60
C ASP A 358 -17.60 -17.47 -18.25
N THR A 359 -16.55 -17.23 -17.46
CA THR A 359 -16.38 -17.81 -16.12
C THR A 359 -17.06 -17.01 -15.02
N ASP A 360 -17.52 -15.79 -15.29
CA ASP A 360 -18.10 -14.91 -14.29
C ASP A 360 -19.60 -15.24 -14.05
N LEU A 361 -19.99 -15.32 -12.78
CA LEU A 361 -21.34 -15.71 -12.35
C LEU A 361 -22.36 -14.55 -12.35
N PHE A 362 -22.14 -13.50 -13.15
CA PHE A 362 -22.96 -12.28 -13.20
C PHE A 362 -24.47 -12.52 -13.37
N GLN A 363 -24.87 -13.61 -14.05
CA GLN A 363 -26.27 -14.00 -14.20
C GLN A 363 -26.98 -14.21 -12.84
N ARG A 364 -26.25 -14.67 -11.81
CA ARG A 364 -26.79 -14.83 -10.45
C ARG A 364 -27.08 -13.48 -9.81
N ASP A 365 -26.22 -12.49 -10.03
CA ASP A 365 -26.38 -11.13 -9.51
C ASP A 365 -27.64 -10.48 -10.13
N ILE A 366 -27.83 -10.61 -11.44
CA ILE A 366 -29.03 -10.12 -12.13
C ILE A 366 -30.31 -10.82 -11.63
N THR A 367 -30.25 -12.13 -11.41
CA THR A 367 -31.38 -12.89 -10.89
C THR A 367 -31.75 -12.44 -9.48
N LYS A 368 -30.75 -12.21 -8.63
CA LYS A 368 -30.94 -11.70 -7.27
C LYS A 368 -31.57 -10.31 -7.30
N LEU A 369 -31.06 -9.42 -8.15
CA LEU A 369 -31.63 -8.10 -8.38
C LEU A 369 -33.11 -8.23 -8.75
N LEU A 370 -33.45 -8.96 -9.81
CA LEU A 370 -34.83 -9.16 -10.30
C LEU A 370 -35.80 -9.70 -9.25
N ASN A 371 -35.33 -10.48 -8.28
CA ASN A 371 -36.14 -11.05 -7.20
C ASN A 371 -36.30 -10.13 -5.98
N SER A 372 -35.65 -8.96 -5.95
CA SER A 372 -35.85 -7.95 -4.91
C SER A 372 -37.18 -7.18 -5.07
N ARG A 373 -37.55 -6.31 -4.11
CA ARG A 373 -38.84 -5.60 -4.06
C ARG A 373 -38.97 -4.48 -5.12
N MET A 374 -38.81 -4.81 -6.40
CA MET A 374 -38.73 -3.85 -7.51
C MET A 374 -39.99 -3.75 -8.38
N ALA A 375 -41.13 -4.26 -7.91
CA ALA A 375 -42.35 -4.34 -8.72
C ALA A 375 -42.77 -3.01 -9.41
N PRO A 376 -42.60 -1.84 -8.80
CA PRO A 376 -42.91 -0.54 -9.44
C PRO A 376 -41.78 0.00 -10.32
N LEU A 377 -40.57 -0.57 -10.25
CA LEU A 377 -39.39 -0.15 -11.02
C LEU A 377 -39.06 -1.11 -12.17
N PHE A 378 -39.92 -2.09 -12.46
CA PHE A 378 -39.70 -3.11 -13.50
C PHE A 378 -39.28 -2.54 -14.85
N LYS A 379 -39.72 -1.33 -15.23
CA LYS A 379 -39.32 -0.69 -16.48
C LYS A 379 -37.84 -0.31 -16.50
N GLN A 380 -37.32 0.26 -15.42
CA GLN A 380 -35.90 0.63 -15.29
C GLN A 380 -35.03 -0.63 -15.19
N VAL A 381 -35.47 -1.62 -14.43
CA VAL A 381 -34.73 -2.89 -14.31
C VAL A 381 -34.69 -3.65 -15.64
N LYS A 382 -35.79 -3.66 -16.41
CA LYS A 382 -35.79 -4.19 -17.78
C LYS A 382 -34.83 -3.43 -18.70
N GLN A 383 -34.62 -2.13 -18.48
CA GLN A 383 -33.63 -1.36 -19.23
C GLN A 383 -32.21 -1.75 -18.82
N LEU A 384 -31.96 -1.99 -17.53
CA LEU A 384 -30.69 -2.48 -17.02
C LEU A 384 -30.32 -3.83 -17.65
N CYS A 385 -31.22 -4.81 -17.65
CA CYS A 385 -30.97 -6.14 -18.24
C CYS A 385 -30.79 -6.15 -19.77
N ARG A 386 -31.05 -5.02 -20.44
CA ARG A 386 -30.89 -4.85 -21.90
C ARG A 386 -29.67 -4.00 -22.26
N SER A 387 -29.05 -3.38 -21.26
CA SER A 387 -27.80 -2.63 -21.38
C SER A 387 -26.66 -3.63 -21.27
#